data_AF-A0A955P4P9-F1
#
_entry.id   AF-A0A955P4P9-F1
#
_cell.length_a   1.000
_cell.length_b   1.000
_cell.length_c   1.000
_cell.angle_alpha   90.00
_cell.angle_beta   90.00
_cell.angle_gamma   90.00
#
_symmetry.space_group_name_H-M   'P 1'
#
loop_
_entity.id
_entity.type
_entity.pdbx_description
1 polymer ?
#
loop_
_entity_poly.entity_id
_entity_poly.type
_entity_poly.pdbx_seq_one_letter_code
_entity_poly.pdbx_strand_id
1 'polypeptide(L)'
;MTSLLIICLYLGVLLTLGVASNRFFTGTSKDYFVASHSIGPVLLLMSVFGTTMTAFALVGSTGKAFTSGVGVYGLMASWSGLVHSAVFFLVGIKVWAIGKQYGYVTQCQFFRDRYESNFLGHLLFPILVGLVIPYLLIGLIGAGRVVLPITSGAFPDLFPHPNPALNGGIPPWLTNLVIAGVVLIYVFFGGLRGAVWANTLQTIVFMTTGVVAFYLIS
;
A
#
# COMPACT_ATOMS: atom_id res chain seq x y z
N MET A 1 4.90 16.58 -19.64
CA MET A 1 6.19 16.52 -18.88
C MET A 1 6.04 16.81 -17.39
N THR A 2 5.19 17.76 -16.99
CA THR A 2 4.93 18.11 -15.57
C THR A 2 4.51 16.91 -14.72
N SER A 3 3.57 16.08 -15.20
CA SER A 3 3.10 14.88 -14.47
C SER A 3 4.23 13.89 -14.17
N LEU A 4 5.16 13.70 -15.11
CA LEU A 4 6.29 12.79 -14.95
C LEU A 4 7.27 13.29 -13.88
N LEU A 5 7.55 14.60 -13.87
CA LEU A 5 8.39 15.21 -12.83
C LEU A 5 7.78 15.02 -11.44
N ILE A 6 6.46 15.20 -11.31
CA ILE A 6 5.75 14.98 -10.04
C ILE A 6 5.88 13.52 -9.59
N ILE A 7 5.70 12.55 -10.49
CA ILE A 7 5.86 11.12 -10.18
C ILE A 7 7.29 10.81 -9.75
N CYS A 8 8.30 11.29 -10.49
CA CYS A 8 9.71 11.07 -10.15
C CYS A 8 10.08 11.69 -8.81
N LEU A 9 9.64 12.92 -8.54
CA LEU A 9 9.85 13.60 -7.26
C LEU A 9 9.20 12.81 -6.12
N TYR A 10 7.95 12.40 -6.29
CA TYR A 10 7.22 11.63 -5.29
C TYR A 10 7.90 10.29 -4.96
N LEU A 11 8.32 9.53 -5.98
CA LEU A 11 9.06 8.29 -5.80
C LEU A 11 10.41 8.53 -5.12
N GLY A 12 11.11 9.61 -5.48
CA GLY A 12 12.36 10.02 -4.83
C GLY A 12 12.18 10.35 -3.35
N VAL A 13 11.10 11.07 -2.99
CA VAL A 13 10.77 11.36 -1.59
C VAL A 13 10.45 10.08 -0.82
N LEU A 14 9.67 9.15 -1.39
CA LEU A 14 9.39 7.87 -0.75
C LEU A 14 10.66 7.04 -0.53
N LEU A 15 11.52 6.96 -1.55
CA LEU A 15 12.77 6.21 -1.48
C LEU A 15 13.71 6.82 -0.43
N THR A 16 13.86 8.14 -0.42
CA THR A 16 14.70 8.84 0.56
C THR A 16 14.18 8.67 1.98
N LEU A 17 12.86 8.73 2.21
CA LEU A 17 12.28 8.48 3.54
C LEU A 17 12.51 7.04 4.01
N GLY A 18 12.28 6.04 3.16
CA GLY A 18 12.49 4.64 3.56
C GLY A 18 13.96 4.31 3.80
N VAL A 19 14.87 4.82 2.97
CA VAL A 19 16.33 4.67 3.19
C VAL A 19 16.80 5.48 4.40
N ALA A 20 16.31 6.69 4.61
CA ALA A 20 16.64 7.50 5.79
C ALA A 20 16.14 6.85 7.08
N SER A 21 15.01 6.15 7.05
CA SER A 21 14.51 5.39 8.19
C SER A 21 15.46 4.28 8.63
N ASN A 22 16.34 3.79 7.74
CA ASN A 22 17.37 2.80 8.09
C ASN A 22 18.37 3.35 9.14
N ARG A 23 18.55 4.67 9.24
CA ARG A 23 19.40 5.28 10.28
C ARG A 23 18.87 5.05 11.70
N PHE A 24 17.58 4.74 11.83
CA PHE A 24 16.93 4.43 13.10
C PHE A 24 16.75 2.92 13.32
N PHE A 25 17.32 2.07 12.46
CA PHE A 25 17.22 0.63 12.58
C PHE A 25 18.20 0.10 13.62
N THR A 26 17.71 -0.72 14.55
CA THR A 26 18.52 -1.28 15.66
C THR A 26 19.17 -2.63 15.32
N GLY A 27 19.04 -3.13 14.08
CA GLY A 27 19.72 -4.36 13.63
C GLY A 27 19.02 -5.67 13.99
N THR A 28 17.87 -5.64 14.66
CA THR A 28 17.18 -6.86 15.14
C THR A 28 15.99 -7.25 14.27
N SER A 29 15.70 -8.55 14.14
CA SER A 29 14.53 -9.03 13.37
C SER A 29 13.20 -8.52 13.93
N LYS A 30 13.10 -8.32 15.25
CA LYS A 30 11.90 -7.72 15.89
C LYS A 30 11.73 -6.25 15.49
N ASP A 31 12.82 -5.52 15.31
CA ASP A 31 12.78 -4.15 14.82
C ASP A 31 12.42 -4.09 13.33
N TYR A 32 12.88 -5.07 12.55
CA TYR A 32 12.59 -5.12 11.12
C TYR A 32 11.13 -5.42 10.84
N PHE A 33 10.55 -6.42 11.53
CA PHE A 33 9.19 -6.88 11.25
C PHE A 33 8.11 -6.20 12.09
N VAL A 34 8.43 -5.71 13.30
CA VAL A 34 7.43 -5.14 14.22
C VAL A 34 7.84 -3.76 14.76
N ALA A 35 8.95 -3.18 14.26
CA ALA A 35 9.47 -1.90 14.74
C ALA A 35 9.61 -1.86 16.28
N SER A 36 9.88 -3.02 16.89
CA SER A 36 9.95 -3.18 18.35
C SER A 36 8.68 -2.70 19.10
N HIS A 37 7.52 -2.70 18.44
CA HIS A 37 6.26 -2.13 18.95
C HIS A 37 6.38 -0.66 19.40
N SER A 38 7.35 0.09 18.87
CA SER A 38 7.65 1.46 19.28
C SER A 38 6.90 2.53 18.46
N ILE A 39 6.04 2.12 17.51
CA ILE A 39 5.30 3.03 16.65
C ILE A 39 4.20 3.70 17.48
N GLY A 40 4.23 5.03 17.52
CA GLY A 40 3.22 5.82 18.24
C GLY A 40 1.80 5.68 17.65
N PRO A 41 0.74 5.96 18.42
CA PRO A 41 -0.64 5.76 17.98
C PRO A 41 -1.03 6.51 16.69
N VAL A 42 -0.51 7.73 16.52
CA VAL A 42 -0.78 8.55 15.33
C VAL A 42 -0.15 7.94 14.08
N LEU A 43 1.13 7.57 14.13
CA LEU A 43 1.82 6.93 13.02
C LEU A 43 1.22 5.56 12.69
N LEU A 44 0.77 4.81 13.70
CA LEU A 44 0.05 3.57 13.51
C LEU A 44 -1.26 3.80 12.76
N LEU A 45 -2.07 4.79 13.19
CA LEU A 45 -3.33 5.14 12.54
C LEU A 45 -3.11 5.58 11.09
N MET A 46 -2.13 6.46 10.85
CA MET A 46 -1.77 6.90 9.51
C MET A 46 -1.32 5.71 8.66
N SER A 47 -0.48 4.82 9.19
CA SER A 47 -0.04 3.63 8.46
C SER A 47 -1.18 2.67 8.13
N VAL A 48 -2.10 2.42 9.07
CA VAL A 48 -3.28 1.58 8.84
C VAL A 48 -4.16 2.20 7.76
N PHE A 49 -4.42 3.51 7.83
CA PHE A 49 -5.19 4.22 6.82
C PHE A 49 -4.51 4.22 5.45
N GLY A 50 -3.20 4.47 5.38
CA GLY A 50 -2.44 4.43 4.13
C GLY A 50 -2.46 3.05 3.48
N THR A 51 -2.40 1.99 4.29
CA THR A 51 -2.47 0.60 3.80
C THR A 51 -3.84 0.23 3.22
N THR A 52 -4.93 0.86 3.69
CA THR A 52 -6.26 0.62 3.11
C THR A 52 -6.48 1.39 1.80
N MET A 53 -5.76 2.50 1.59
CA MET A 53 -5.82 3.32 0.37
C MET A 53 -5.03 2.72 -0.78
N THR A 54 -5.55 1.63 -1.32
CA THR A 54 -4.90 0.85 -2.38
C THR A 54 -5.40 1.20 -3.77
N ALA A 55 -4.67 0.74 -4.80
CA ALA A 55 -5.10 0.86 -6.18
C ALA A 55 -6.50 0.23 -6.43
N PHE A 56 -6.83 -0.84 -5.71
CA PHE A 56 -8.18 -1.41 -5.73
C PHE A 56 -9.22 -0.41 -5.18
N ALA A 57 -8.94 0.19 -4.03
CA ALA A 57 -9.85 1.13 -3.38
C ALA A 57 -10.06 2.41 -4.22
N LEU A 58 -9.04 2.87 -4.95
CA LEU A 58 -9.11 4.12 -5.71
C LEU A 58 -9.49 3.90 -7.19
N VAL A 59 -8.78 3.03 -7.90
CA VAL A 59 -8.98 2.81 -9.34
C VAL A 59 -10.03 1.72 -9.59
N GLY A 60 -10.02 0.67 -8.78
CA GLY A 60 -10.98 -0.43 -8.90
C GLY A 60 -12.41 0.01 -8.58
N SER A 61 -12.60 0.71 -7.46
CA SER A 61 -13.93 1.20 -7.04
C SER A 61 -14.50 2.23 -8.02
N THR A 62 -13.69 3.17 -8.51
CA THR A 62 -14.10 4.18 -9.50
C THR A 62 -14.48 3.55 -10.83
N GLY A 63 -13.67 2.60 -11.33
CA GLY A 63 -14.00 1.85 -12.54
C GLY A 63 -15.28 1.01 -12.40
N LYS A 64 -15.53 0.42 -11.23
CA LYS A 64 -16.77 -0.30 -10.96
C LYS A 64 -17.96 0.66 -10.82
N ALA A 65 -17.78 1.82 -10.21
CA ALA A 65 -18.81 2.86 -10.11
C ALA A 65 -19.22 3.40 -11.48
N PHE A 66 -18.28 3.51 -12.43
CA PHE A 66 -18.59 3.92 -13.81
C PHE A 66 -19.59 2.98 -14.50
N THR A 67 -19.51 1.67 -14.23
CA THR A 67 -20.39 0.66 -14.85
C THR A 67 -21.63 0.33 -14.02
N SER A 68 -21.54 0.40 -12.70
CA SER A 68 -22.56 -0.08 -11.76
C SER A 68 -23.24 1.05 -10.96
N GLY A 69 -22.85 2.30 -11.19
CA GLY A 69 -23.39 3.49 -10.55
C GLY A 69 -22.78 3.82 -9.17
N VAL A 70 -23.29 4.89 -8.56
CA VAL A 70 -22.78 5.47 -7.30
C VAL A 70 -22.90 4.52 -6.09
N GLY A 71 -23.79 3.53 -6.14
CA GLY A 71 -23.98 2.55 -5.06
C GLY A 71 -22.71 1.78 -4.68
N VAL A 72 -21.76 1.67 -5.61
CA VAL A 72 -20.43 1.08 -5.35
C VAL A 72 -19.68 1.82 -4.24
N TYR A 73 -19.75 3.16 -4.20
CA TYR A 73 -19.12 3.92 -3.12
C TYR A 73 -19.83 3.73 -1.77
N GLY A 74 -21.15 3.52 -1.77
CA GLY A 74 -21.90 3.16 -0.56
C GLY A 74 -21.46 1.80 0.00
N LEU A 75 -21.25 0.81 -0.88
CA LEU A 75 -20.70 -0.50 -0.50
C LEU A 75 -19.28 -0.39 0.06
N MET A 76 -18.41 0.38 -0.60
CA MET A 76 -17.04 0.62 -0.14
C MET A 76 -17.00 1.35 1.20
N ALA A 77 -17.83 2.37 1.39
CA ALA A 77 -17.93 3.11 2.65
C ALA A 77 -18.44 2.22 3.79
N SER A 78 -19.44 1.36 3.52
CA SER A 78 -19.99 0.43 4.51
C SER A 78 -18.94 -0.61 4.94
N TRP A 79 -18.24 -1.21 3.99
CA TRP A 79 -17.22 -2.21 4.27
C TRP A 79 -15.97 -1.60 4.95
N SER A 80 -15.42 -0.54 4.36
CA SER A 80 -14.18 0.08 4.85
C SER A 80 -14.38 0.92 6.11
N GLY A 81 -15.57 1.52 6.30
CA GLY A 81 -15.86 2.37 7.45
C GLY A 81 -16.36 1.59 8.65
N LEU A 82 -17.28 0.64 8.46
CA LEU A 82 -17.93 -0.09 9.56
C LEU A 82 -17.25 -1.41 9.84
N VAL A 83 -17.13 -2.29 8.84
CA VAL A 83 -16.60 -3.65 9.05
C VAL A 83 -15.13 -3.63 9.41
N HIS A 84 -14.31 -2.86 8.68
CA HIS A 84 -12.88 -2.73 8.98
C HIS A 84 -12.64 -2.21 10.39
N SER A 85 -13.34 -1.13 10.78
CA SER A 85 -13.25 -0.56 12.12
C SER A 85 -13.69 -1.56 13.18
N ALA A 86 -14.81 -2.25 12.97
CA ALA A 86 -15.31 -3.26 13.90
C ALA A 86 -14.29 -4.38 14.10
N VAL A 87 -13.69 -4.92 13.02
CA VAL A 87 -12.66 -5.96 13.11
C VAL A 87 -11.41 -5.42 13.82
N PHE A 88 -10.98 -4.20 13.52
CA PHE A 88 -9.82 -3.58 14.15
C PHE A 88 -10.00 -3.46 15.68
N PHE A 89 -11.15 -2.93 16.13
CA PHE A 89 -11.42 -2.74 17.56
C PHE A 89 -11.74 -4.05 18.29
N LEU A 90 -12.53 -4.95 17.70
CA LEU A 90 -12.97 -6.19 18.36
C LEU A 90 -11.91 -7.28 18.36
N VAL A 91 -11.15 -7.40 17.27
CA VAL A 91 -10.17 -8.48 17.06
C VAL A 91 -8.75 -7.93 17.07
N GLY A 92 -8.48 -6.86 16.33
CA GLY A 92 -7.14 -6.30 16.17
C GLY A 92 -6.47 -5.93 17.49
N ILE A 93 -7.17 -5.19 18.36
CA ILE A 93 -6.64 -4.79 19.68
C ILE A 93 -6.29 -6.01 20.54
N LYS A 94 -7.14 -7.04 20.55
CA LYS A 94 -6.92 -8.26 21.34
C LYS A 94 -5.72 -9.04 20.82
N VAL A 95 -5.63 -9.24 19.51
CA VAL A 95 -4.51 -9.94 18.88
C VAL A 95 -3.20 -9.17 19.07
N TRP A 96 -3.23 -7.83 19.00
CA TRP A 96 -2.06 -7.00 19.29
C TRP A 96 -1.57 -7.15 20.74
N ALA A 97 -2.48 -7.15 21.71
CA ALA A 97 -2.12 -7.36 23.12
C ALA A 97 -1.47 -8.73 23.35
N ILE A 98 -2.02 -9.79 22.75
CA ILE A 98 -1.44 -11.14 22.81
C ILE A 98 -0.07 -11.16 22.10
N GLY A 99 0.04 -10.57 20.92
CA GLY A 99 1.30 -10.49 20.17
C GLY A 99 2.40 -9.79 20.96
N LYS A 100 2.06 -8.73 21.69
CA LYS A 100 3.00 -8.01 22.57
C LYS A 100 3.41 -8.84 23.79
N GLN A 101 2.50 -9.60 24.38
CA GLN A 101 2.76 -10.44 25.56
C GLN A 101 3.63 -11.66 25.23
N TYR A 102 3.30 -12.37 24.15
CA TYR A 102 3.98 -13.63 23.76
C TYR A 102 5.10 -13.43 22.73
N GLY A 103 5.28 -12.20 22.22
CA GLY A 103 6.34 -11.86 21.28
C GLY A 103 6.10 -12.38 19.86
N TYR A 104 4.85 -12.59 19.45
CA TYR A 104 4.50 -13.04 18.11
C TYR A 104 4.84 -11.98 17.06
N VAL A 105 5.50 -12.43 15.99
CA VAL A 105 5.89 -11.57 14.86
C VAL A 105 5.04 -11.88 13.62
N THR A 106 4.53 -13.10 13.50
CA THR A 106 3.71 -13.53 12.36
C THR A 106 2.34 -14.06 12.80
N GLN A 107 1.34 -13.91 11.93
CA GLN A 107 0.02 -14.50 12.16
C GLN A 107 0.08 -16.03 12.26
N CYS A 108 0.98 -16.67 11.50
CA CYS A 108 1.16 -18.12 11.54
C CYS A 108 1.65 -18.60 12.92
N GLN A 109 2.54 -17.87 13.58
CA GLN A 109 2.99 -18.20 14.95
C GLN A 109 1.84 -18.11 15.95
N PHE A 110 1.02 -17.05 15.87
CA PHE A 110 -0.16 -16.92 16.72
C PHE A 110 -1.12 -18.10 16.57
N PHE A 111 -1.46 -18.50 15.34
CA PHE A 111 -2.36 -19.64 15.11
C PHE A 111 -1.74 -20.99 15.48
N ARG A 112 -0.43 -21.16 15.26
CA ARG A 112 0.30 -22.37 15.64
C ARG A 112 0.24 -22.60 17.15
N ASP A 113 0.55 -21.56 17.94
CA ASP A 113 0.58 -21.66 19.39
C ASP A 113 -0.82 -21.72 19.99
N ARG A 114 -1.78 -20.98 19.41
CA ARG A 114 -3.17 -20.96 19.90
C ARG A 114 -3.89 -22.31 19.78
N TYR A 115 -3.53 -23.09 18.77
CA TYR A 115 -4.13 -24.40 18.46
C TYR A 115 -3.15 -25.57 18.71
N GLU A 116 -1.96 -25.30 19.26
CA GLU A 116 -0.88 -26.27 19.51
C GLU A 116 -0.57 -27.19 18.30
N SER A 117 -0.80 -26.69 17.08
CA SER A 117 -0.72 -27.48 15.85
C SER A 117 0.25 -26.87 14.85
N ASN A 118 1.37 -27.58 14.64
CA ASN A 118 2.36 -27.23 13.63
C ASN A 118 1.78 -27.31 12.21
N PHE A 119 0.86 -28.25 11.97
CA PHE A 119 0.19 -28.42 10.67
C PHE A 119 -0.57 -27.15 10.27
N LEU A 120 -1.29 -26.53 11.20
CA LEU A 120 -2.05 -25.31 10.92
C LEU A 120 -1.12 -24.16 10.49
N GLY A 121 0.03 -24.00 11.16
CA GLY A 121 1.03 -23.01 10.76
C GLY A 121 1.61 -23.26 9.36
N HIS A 122 1.95 -24.52 9.05
CA HIS A 122 2.48 -24.90 7.74
C HIS A 122 1.45 -24.80 6.60
N LEU A 123 0.16 -24.94 6.89
CA LEU A 123 -0.92 -24.75 5.93
C LEU A 123 -1.23 -23.26 5.72
N LEU A 124 -1.28 -22.47 6.79
CA LEU A 124 -1.59 -21.04 6.72
C LEU A 124 -0.51 -20.25 5.98
N PHE A 125 0.76 -20.60 6.14
CA PHE A 125 1.86 -19.90 5.50
C PHE A 125 1.74 -19.81 3.96
N PRO A 126 1.64 -20.92 3.20
CA PRO A 126 1.51 -20.86 1.75
C PRO A 126 0.19 -20.21 1.30
N ILE A 127 -0.90 -20.37 2.07
CA ILE A 127 -2.18 -19.70 1.77
C ILE A 127 -2.01 -18.18 1.87
N LEU A 128 -1.44 -17.67 2.97
CA LEU A 128 -1.22 -16.24 3.17
C LEU A 128 -0.28 -15.67 2.09
N VAL A 129 0.83 -16.35 1.81
CA VAL A 129 1.76 -15.94 0.73
C VAL A 129 1.04 -15.95 -0.62
N GLY A 130 0.26 -16.99 -0.91
CA GLY A 130 -0.52 -17.13 -2.14
C GLY A 130 -1.55 -16.02 -2.32
N LEU A 131 -2.18 -15.53 -1.25
CA LEU A 131 -3.13 -14.42 -1.28
C LEU A 131 -2.47 -13.04 -1.41
N VAL A 132 -1.24 -12.89 -0.93
CA VAL A 132 -0.48 -11.64 -1.06
C VAL A 132 -0.05 -11.38 -2.51
N ILE A 133 0.30 -12.42 -3.27
CA ILE A 133 0.71 -12.30 -4.68
C ILE A 133 -0.33 -11.57 -5.54
N PRO A 134 -1.60 -12.02 -5.66
CA PRO A 134 -2.60 -11.33 -6.47
C PRO A 134 -2.89 -9.93 -5.94
N TYR A 135 -2.83 -9.73 -4.63
CA TYR A 135 -3.01 -8.40 -4.04
C TYR A 135 -1.93 -7.41 -4.50
N LEU A 136 -0.66 -7.81 -4.49
CA LEU A 136 0.45 -7.00 -5.01
C LEU A 136 0.31 -6.76 -6.52
N LEU A 137 -0.10 -7.77 -7.28
CA LEU A 137 -0.30 -7.65 -8.73
C LEU A 137 -1.39 -6.63 -9.07
N ILE A 138 -2.50 -6.60 -8.32
CA ILE A 138 -3.56 -5.58 -8.50
C ILE A 138 -2.99 -4.17 -8.27
N GLY A 139 -2.12 -4.00 -7.27
CA GLY A 139 -1.41 -2.75 -7.01
C GLY A 139 -0.58 -2.28 -8.21
N LEU A 140 0.26 -3.17 -8.76
CA LEU A 140 1.10 -2.86 -9.92
C LEU A 140 0.27 -2.59 -11.19
N ILE A 141 -0.74 -3.42 -11.47
CA ILE A 141 -1.63 -3.22 -12.62
C ILE A 141 -2.33 -1.86 -12.51
N GLY A 142 -2.84 -1.51 -11.33
CA GLY A 142 -3.48 -0.22 -11.10
C GLY A 142 -2.54 0.95 -11.37
N ALA A 143 -1.30 0.89 -10.90
CA ALA A 143 -0.30 1.92 -11.17
C ALA A 143 0.01 2.05 -12.67
N GLY A 144 0.26 0.94 -13.37
CA GLY A 144 0.53 0.94 -14.81
C GLY A 144 -0.63 1.51 -15.65
N ARG A 145 -1.87 1.24 -15.25
CA ARG A 145 -3.08 1.77 -15.91
C ARG A 145 -3.28 3.28 -15.71
N VAL A 146 -2.76 3.84 -14.62
CA VAL A 146 -2.85 5.28 -14.32
C VAL A 146 -1.69 6.05 -14.95
N VAL A 147 -0.47 5.52 -14.91
CA VAL A 147 0.72 6.22 -15.42
C VAL A 147 0.71 6.33 -16.95
N LEU A 148 0.28 5.29 -17.66
CA LEU A 148 0.24 5.28 -19.12
C LEU A 148 -0.53 6.47 -19.73
N PRO A 149 -1.81 6.72 -19.37
CA PRO A 149 -2.56 7.86 -19.91
C PRO A 149 -2.09 9.22 -19.37
N ILE A 150 -1.56 9.29 -18.15
CA ILE A 150 -1.08 10.55 -17.56
C ILE A 150 0.26 11.00 -18.18
N THR A 151 1.02 10.06 -18.71
CA THR A 151 2.31 10.32 -19.38
C THR A 151 2.20 10.31 -20.90
N SER A 152 1.00 10.18 -21.47
CA SER A 152 0.82 10.26 -22.93
C SER A 152 1.35 11.59 -23.47
N GLY A 153 1.99 11.53 -24.63
CA GLY A 153 2.67 12.67 -25.26
C GLY A 153 3.99 13.10 -24.61
N ALA A 154 4.48 12.43 -23.54
CA ALA A 154 5.76 12.78 -22.92
C ALA A 154 6.97 12.32 -23.75
N PHE A 155 6.90 11.15 -24.39
CA PHE A 155 7.98 10.60 -25.21
C PHE A 155 7.47 9.99 -26.52
N PRO A 156 6.96 10.82 -27.46
CA PRO A 156 6.34 10.34 -28.71
C PRO A 156 7.25 9.42 -29.54
N ASP A 157 8.56 9.68 -29.53
CA ASP A 157 9.54 8.95 -30.35
C ASP A 157 10.09 7.67 -29.70
N LEU A 158 10.07 7.58 -28.35
CA LEU A 158 10.64 6.45 -27.61
C LEU A 158 9.61 5.36 -27.26
N PHE A 159 8.34 5.73 -27.12
CA PHE A 159 7.26 4.80 -26.75
C PHE A 159 6.07 4.90 -27.72
N PRO A 160 6.22 4.36 -28.95
CA PRO A 160 5.13 4.29 -29.90
C PRO A 160 4.02 3.37 -29.36
N HIS A 161 2.78 3.87 -29.31
CA HIS A 161 1.62 3.09 -28.88
C HIS A 161 0.60 2.95 -30.03
N PRO A 162 -0.03 1.77 -30.23
CA PRO A 162 -1.01 1.55 -31.31
C PRO A 162 -2.21 2.50 -31.28
N ASN A 163 -2.57 2.96 -30.08
CA ASN A 163 -3.62 3.95 -29.87
C ASN A 163 -3.01 5.37 -29.89
N PRO A 164 -3.42 6.26 -30.83
CA PRO A 164 -2.92 7.63 -30.92
C PRO A 164 -3.06 8.44 -29.63
N ALA A 165 -4.11 8.20 -28.84
CA ALA A 165 -4.36 8.91 -27.59
C ALA A 165 -3.37 8.55 -26.46
N LEU A 166 -2.69 7.41 -26.58
CA LEU A 166 -1.72 6.90 -25.60
C LEU A 166 -0.28 6.97 -26.13
N ASN A 167 -0.10 7.56 -27.31
CA ASN A 167 1.20 7.61 -27.95
C ASN A 167 2.20 8.42 -27.12
N GLY A 168 3.41 7.90 -26.95
CA GLY A 168 4.44 8.49 -26.10
C GLY A 168 4.23 8.37 -24.59
N GLY A 169 3.25 7.58 -24.15
CA GLY A 169 3.05 7.23 -22.73
C GLY A 169 4.01 6.13 -22.28
N ILE A 170 4.40 6.15 -21.00
CA ILE A 170 5.29 5.12 -20.44
C ILE A 170 4.57 3.77 -20.42
N PRO A 171 5.15 2.71 -20.99
CA PRO A 171 4.49 1.43 -21.04
C PRO A 171 4.31 0.81 -19.63
N PRO A 172 3.24 0.04 -19.41
CA PRO A 172 2.95 -0.52 -18.08
C PRO A 172 4.07 -1.40 -17.50
N TRP A 173 4.79 -2.16 -18.33
CA TRP A 173 5.88 -3.03 -17.85
C TRP A 173 7.01 -2.22 -17.21
N LEU A 174 7.37 -1.07 -17.80
CA LEU A 174 8.43 -0.20 -17.28
C LEU A 174 7.98 0.50 -16.00
N THR A 175 6.74 0.99 -15.99
CA THR A 175 6.12 1.57 -14.78
C THR A 175 6.15 0.57 -13.63
N ASN A 176 5.71 -0.67 -13.87
CA ASN A 176 5.65 -1.71 -12.86
C ASN A 176 7.05 -2.07 -12.35
N LEU A 177 8.04 -2.16 -13.24
CA LEU A 177 9.43 -2.45 -12.88
C LEU A 177 10.01 -1.35 -11.98
N VAL A 178 9.83 -0.08 -12.33
CA VAL A 178 10.33 1.06 -11.55
C VAL A 178 9.67 1.10 -10.17
N ILE A 179 8.34 1.00 -10.11
CA ILE A 179 7.60 1.01 -8.84
C ILE A 179 8.01 -0.17 -7.96
N ALA A 180 8.07 -1.39 -8.53
CA ALA A 180 8.51 -2.56 -7.79
C ALA A 180 9.94 -2.38 -7.27
N GLY A 181 10.86 -1.88 -8.09
CA GLY A 181 12.24 -1.61 -7.68
C GLY A 181 12.33 -0.61 -6.54
N VAL A 182 11.63 0.53 -6.64
CA VAL A 182 11.59 1.55 -5.58
C VAL A 182 11.01 0.96 -4.29
N VAL A 183 9.91 0.23 -4.38
CA VAL A 183 9.25 -0.40 -3.23
C VAL A 183 10.16 -1.42 -2.57
N LEU A 184 10.79 -2.30 -3.36
CA LEU A 184 11.73 -3.28 -2.83
C LEU A 184 12.88 -2.58 -2.11
N ILE A 185 13.52 -1.58 -2.73
CA ILE A 185 14.64 -0.88 -2.11
C ILE A 185 14.20 -0.25 -0.78
N TYR A 186 13.13 0.56 -0.74
CA TYR A 186 12.79 1.24 0.50
C TYR A 186 12.30 0.27 1.60
N VAL A 187 11.68 -0.85 1.24
CA VAL A 187 11.23 -1.87 2.21
C VAL A 187 12.41 -2.68 2.74
N PHE A 188 13.33 -3.13 1.89
CA PHE A 188 14.50 -3.91 2.30
C PHE A 188 15.44 -3.10 3.19
N PHE A 189 15.61 -1.80 2.89
CA PHE A 189 16.47 -0.93 3.69
C PHE A 189 15.74 -0.35 4.92
N GLY A 190 14.44 -0.06 4.84
CA GLY A 190 13.71 0.64 5.90
C GLY A 190 12.95 -0.26 6.88
N GLY A 191 12.67 -1.53 6.53
CA GLY A 191 11.83 -2.43 7.31
C GLY A 191 10.42 -1.87 7.58
N LEU A 192 9.77 -2.35 8.65
CA LEU A 192 8.43 -1.86 9.04
C LEU A 192 8.44 -0.35 9.36
N ARG A 193 9.50 0.18 9.98
CA ARG A 193 9.60 1.62 10.28
C ARG A 193 9.59 2.46 9.01
N GLY A 194 10.38 2.07 8.00
CA GLY A 194 10.39 2.74 6.70
C GLY A 194 9.03 2.67 6.01
N ALA A 195 8.38 1.50 6.06
CA ALA A 195 7.03 1.32 5.53
C ALA A 195 6.00 2.23 6.23
N VAL A 196 6.07 2.39 7.55
CA VAL A 196 5.17 3.26 8.31
C VAL A 196 5.36 4.73 7.96
N TRP A 197 6.60 5.19 7.79
CA TRP A 197 6.89 6.55 7.33
C TRP A 197 6.40 6.79 5.90
N ALA A 198 6.66 5.85 5.00
CA ALA A 198 6.15 5.89 3.63
C ALA A 198 4.61 5.95 3.60
N ASN A 199 3.94 5.09 4.37
CA ASN A 199 2.49 5.09 4.48
C ASN A 199 1.96 6.40 5.08
N THR A 200 2.64 6.96 6.07
CA THR A 200 2.25 8.24 6.68
C THR A 200 2.29 9.37 5.65
N LEU A 201 3.37 9.46 4.87
CA LEU A 201 3.45 10.43 3.78
C LEU A 201 2.31 10.23 2.77
N GLN A 202 2.09 8.98 2.35
CA GLN A 202 1.02 8.62 1.42
C GLN A 202 -0.34 9.07 1.94
N THR A 203 -0.65 8.77 3.20
CA THR A 203 -1.89 9.19 3.85
C THR A 203 -2.06 10.71 3.85
N ILE A 204 -1.02 11.46 4.21
CA ILE A 204 -1.06 12.92 4.19
C ILE A 204 -1.37 13.42 2.78
N VAL A 205 -0.64 12.93 1.77
CA VAL A 205 -0.88 13.30 0.37
C VAL A 205 -2.32 12.99 -0.05
N PHE A 206 -2.84 11.82 0.31
CA PHE A 206 -4.23 11.44 0.03
C PHE A 206 -5.24 12.35 0.71
N MET A 207 -5.07 12.63 2.00
CA MET A 207 -5.99 13.50 2.75
C MET A 207 -5.98 14.93 2.20
N THR A 208 -4.79 15.49 1.95
CA THR A 208 -4.65 16.84 1.37
C THR A 208 -5.28 16.91 -0.01
N THR A 209 -5.02 15.93 -0.88
CA THR A 209 -5.61 15.89 -2.23
C THR A 209 -7.13 15.74 -2.16
N GLY A 210 -7.64 14.94 -1.23
CA GLY A 210 -9.08 14.77 -1.01
C GLY A 210 -9.76 16.07 -0.56
N VAL A 211 -9.16 16.82 0.36
CA VAL A 211 -9.66 18.13 0.81
C VAL A 211 -9.64 19.15 -0.32
N VAL A 212 -8.54 19.24 -1.08
CA VAL A 212 -8.44 20.14 -2.23
C VAL A 212 -9.48 19.79 -3.29
N ALA A 213 -9.66 18.51 -3.60
CA ALA A 213 -10.68 18.06 -4.54
C ALA A 213 -12.09 18.43 -4.06
N PHE A 214 -12.37 18.28 -2.76
CA PHE A 214 -13.66 18.67 -2.20
C PHE A 214 -13.94 20.16 -2.42
N TYR A 215 -12.98 21.03 -2.09
CA TYR A 215 -13.13 22.48 -2.28
C TYR A 215 -13.22 22.92 -3.75
N LEU A 216 -12.55 22.22 -4.66
CA LEU A 216 -12.58 22.57 -6.09
C LEU A 216 -13.86 22.09 -6.79
N ILE A 217 -14.50 21.05 -6.26
CA ILE A 217 -15.73 20.46 -6.83
C ILE A 217 -16.99 21.07 -6.19
N SER A 218 -16.91 21.53 -4.94
CA SER A 218 -17.99 22.25 -4.23
C SER A 218 -18.18 23.67 -4.74
#